data_AF-A0AAV2Q6K1-F1
#
_entry.id   AF-A0AAV2Q6K1-F1
#
_cell.length_a   1.000
_cell.length_b   1.000
_cell.length_c   1.000
_cell.angle_alpha   90.00
_cell.angle_beta   90.00
_cell.angle_gamma   90.00
#
_symmetry.space_group_name_H-M   'P 1'
#
loop_
_entity.id
_entity.type
_entity.pdbx_description
1 polymer ?
#
loop_
_entity_poly.entity_id
_entity_poly.type
_entity_poly.pdbx_seq_one_letter_code
_entity_poly.pdbx_strand_id
1 'polypeptide(L)'
;RGGCMGQCWYTAVDTQLYLIAPLLIVPLHYFKDLGKAWLYIMTLTSLIIPGAITNRSLSDHERLYVNETYSTPWCRANSWIVGIWTGYIIFKTGNQLKLKKWQVVVGWTTAFATGWMVMLGMYNVNEHEATTTYIIYEACHRAAWAACLGWVAIACHNGYGGIVNGFLSHPVWQPVSRLTYGLYLISLEVQDDLVKYSRKNLFYFTTLNM
;
A
#
# COMPACT_ATOMS: atom_id res chain seq x y z
N ARG A 1 -16.23 -19.18 -10.55
CA ARG A 1 -14.95 -19.04 -11.28
C ARG A 1 -13.84 -19.35 -10.28
N GLY A 2 -13.25 -20.54 -10.31
CA GLY A 2 -12.15 -20.90 -9.41
C GLY A 2 -10.88 -20.20 -9.84
N GLY A 3 -10.31 -19.36 -8.96
CA GLY A 3 -8.99 -18.77 -9.20
C GLY A 3 -7.90 -19.81 -8.97
N CYS A 4 -6.86 -19.81 -9.80
CA CYS A 4 -5.65 -20.58 -9.55
C CYS A 4 -4.82 -19.85 -8.47
N MET A 5 -4.74 -20.44 -7.28
CA MET A 5 -4.09 -19.92 -6.05
C MET A 5 -4.55 -18.52 -5.64
N GLY A 6 -5.35 -18.45 -4.56
CA GLY A 6 -5.90 -17.20 -4.02
C GLY A 6 -4.83 -16.12 -3.90
N GLN A 7 -3.74 -16.41 -3.20
CA GLN A 7 -2.57 -15.54 -2.95
C GLN A 7 -1.99 -14.84 -4.19
N CYS A 8 -2.14 -15.39 -5.40
CA CYS A 8 -1.54 -14.81 -6.60
C CYS A 8 -2.22 -13.51 -7.07
N TRP A 9 -3.39 -13.17 -6.51
CA TRP A 9 -4.15 -11.97 -6.89
C TRP A 9 -3.31 -10.70 -6.73
N TYR A 10 -2.53 -10.57 -5.65
CA TYR A 10 -1.71 -9.38 -5.40
C TYR A 10 -0.54 -9.28 -6.37
N THR A 11 0.14 -10.40 -6.65
CA THR A 11 1.23 -10.44 -7.62
C THR A 11 0.77 -10.13 -9.04
N ALA A 12 -0.48 -10.49 -9.37
CA ALA A 12 -1.08 -10.11 -10.65
C ALA A 12 -1.30 -8.60 -10.75
N VAL A 13 -1.82 -7.97 -9.68
CA VAL A 13 -1.98 -6.51 -9.59
C VAL A 13 -0.63 -5.80 -9.75
N ASP A 14 0.39 -6.24 -9.02
CA ASP A 14 1.73 -5.63 -9.07
C ASP A 14 2.35 -5.72 -10.48
N THR A 15 2.17 -6.86 -11.16
CA THR A 15 2.65 -7.03 -12.55
C THR A 15 1.93 -6.06 -13.49
N GLN A 16 0.62 -5.88 -13.35
CA GLN A 16 -0.15 -4.93 -14.16
C GLN A 16 0.30 -3.48 -13.93
N LEU A 17 0.51 -3.08 -12.68
CA LEU A 17 1.02 -1.75 -12.35
C LEU A 17 2.44 -1.53 -12.87
N TYR A 18 3.29 -2.55 -12.80
CA TYR A 18 4.64 -2.51 -13.36
C TYR A 18 4.63 -2.33 -14.89
N LEU A 19 3.70 -2.97 -15.60
CA LEU A 19 3.53 -2.77 -17.04
C LEU A 19 3.03 -1.36 -17.39
N ILE A 20 2.25 -0.74 -16.50
CA ILE A 20 1.77 0.65 -16.65
C ILE A 20 2.85 1.67 -16.24
N ALA A 21 3.88 1.26 -15.49
CA ALA A 21 4.96 2.13 -15.03
C ALA A 21 5.56 3.04 -16.10
N PRO A 22 5.91 2.55 -17.30
CA PRO A 22 6.53 3.38 -18.32
C PRO A 22 5.61 4.49 -18.79
N LEU A 23 4.28 4.28 -18.82
CA LEU A 23 3.31 5.32 -19.17
C LEU A 23 3.28 6.48 -18.18
N LEU A 24 3.71 6.27 -16.93
CA LEU A 24 3.84 7.34 -15.94
C LEU A 24 5.23 7.99 -15.96
N ILE A 25 6.28 7.19 -16.12
CA ILE A 25 7.68 7.65 -16.05
C ILE A 25 8.14 8.33 -17.34
N VAL A 26 7.77 7.83 -18.51
CA VAL A 26 8.22 8.36 -19.82
C VAL A 26 7.77 9.82 -20.01
N PRO A 27 6.48 10.19 -19.81
CA PRO A 27 6.08 11.59 -19.90
C PRO A 27 6.80 12.48 -18.89
N LEU A 28 7.09 11.97 -17.69
CA LEU A 28 7.80 12.70 -16.63
C LEU A 28 9.27 12.97 -17.01
N HIS A 29 9.90 12.05 -17.71
CA HIS A 29 11.30 12.19 -18.16
C HIS A 29 11.43 13.16 -19.35
N TYR A 30 10.58 13.01 -20.37
CA TYR A 30 10.68 13.81 -21.60
C TYR A 30 10.00 15.18 -21.48
N PHE A 31 8.84 15.25 -20.82
CA PHE A 31 8.02 16.46 -20.73
C PHE A 31 7.87 16.88 -19.27
N LYS A 32 8.86 17.61 -18.71
CA LYS A 32 8.93 17.92 -17.27
C LYS A 32 7.61 18.44 -16.66
N ASP A 33 7.07 19.53 -17.18
CA ASP A 33 5.88 20.16 -16.59
C ASP A 33 4.59 19.41 -16.92
N LEU A 34 4.43 18.96 -18.16
CA LEU A 34 3.27 18.18 -18.60
C LEU A 34 3.22 16.80 -17.92
N GLY A 35 4.37 16.15 -17.75
CA GLY A 35 4.52 14.86 -17.07
C GLY A 35 4.27 14.96 -15.57
N LYS A 36 4.67 16.06 -14.91
CA LYS A 36 4.24 16.35 -13.53
C LYS A 36 2.72 16.52 -13.44
N ALA A 37 2.12 17.30 -14.34
CA ALA A 37 0.67 17.49 -14.37
C ALA A 37 -0.06 16.15 -14.57
N TRP A 38 0.42 15.31 -15.49
CA TRP A 38 -0.07 13.95 -15.71
C TRP A 38 0.01 13.10 -14.43
N LEU A 39 1.15 13.10 -13.75
CA LEU A 39 1.33 12.35 -12.51
C LEU A 39 0.41 12.84 -11.39
N TYR A 40 0.18 14.15 -11.28
CA TYR A 40 -0.79 14.71 -10.33
C TYR A 40 -2.21 14.25 -10.63
N ILE A 41 -2.63 14.26 -11.91
CA ILE A 41 -3.94 13.78 -12.32
C ILE A 41 -4.11 12.30 -11.95
N MET A 42 -3.13 11.46 -12.26
CA MET A 42 -3.16 10.03 -11.91
C MET A 42 -3.18 9.80 -10.39
N THR A 43 -2.49 10.65 -9.62
CA THR A 43 -2.53 10.59 -8.16
C THR A 43 -3.94 10.88 -7.64
N LEU A 44 -4.58 11.96 -8.13
CA LEU A 44 -5.93 12.34 -7.74
C LEU A 44 -6.96 11.26 -8.11
N THR A 45 -6.90 10.72 -9.33
CA THR A 45 -7.81 9.64 -9.74
C THR A 45 -7.64 8.39 -8.88
N SER A 46 -6.40 8.02 -8.55
CA SER A 46 -6.12 6.86 -7.70
C SER A 46 -6.63 6.98 -6.25
N LEU A 47 -6.86 8.21 -5.77
CA LEU A 47 -7.47 8.47 -4.46
C LEU A 47 -9.00 8.47 -4.54
N ILE A 48 -9.57 9.09 -5.59
CA ILE A 48 -11.02 9.23 -5.75
C ILE A 48 -11.70 7.89 -6.01
N ILE A 49 -11.09 7.02 -6.85
CA ILE A 49 -11.70 5.74 -7.25
C ILE A 49 -12.03 4.83 -6.05
N PRO A 50 -11.08 4.48 -5.16
CA PRO A 50 -11.40 3.64 -4.00
C PRO A 50 -12.44 4.28 -3.07
N GLY A 51 -12.43 5.60 -2.90
CA GLY A 51 -13.47 6.30 -2.13
C GLY A 51 -14.86 6.19 -2.78
N ALA A 52 -14.94 6.40 -4.10
CA ALA A 52 -16.20 6.30 -4.84
C ALA A 52 -16.76 4.87 -4.84
N ILE A 53 -15.89 3.85 -4.99
CA ILE A 53 -16.29 2.44 -4.92
C ILE A 53 -16.77 2.09 -3.50
N THR A 54 -16.05 2.55 -2.47
CA THR A 54 -16.45 2.33 -1.08
C THR A 54 -17.82 2.95 -0.79
N ASN A 55 -18.05 4.19 -1.24
CA ASN A 55 -19.34 4.86 -1.08
C ASN A 55 -20.50 4.10 -1.77
N ARG A 56 -20.27 3.56 -2.97
CA ARG A 56 -21.26 2.71 -3.67
C ARG A 56 -21.48 1.38 -2.94
N SER A 57 -20.42 0.73 -2.50
CA SER A 57 -20.49 -0.57 -1.81
C SER A 57 -21.22 -0.49 -0.47
N LEU A 58 -21.17 0.65 0.23
CA LEU A 58 -21.92 0.87 1.46
C LEU A 58 -23.43 1.02 1.19
N SER A 59 -23.81 1.48 0.00
CA SER A 59 -25.21 1.60 -0.42
C SER A 59 -25.86 0.28 -0.85
N ASP A 60 -25.08 -0.69 -1.34
CA ASP A 60 -25.59 -1.90 -2.03
C ASP A 60 -25.51 -3.22 -1.21
N HIS A 61 -25.26 -3.15 0.11
CA HIS A 61 -25.17 -4.30 1.04
C HIS A 61 -24.12 -5.38 0.67
N GLU A 62 -22.94 -5.28 1.32
CA GLU A 62 -21.87 -6.28 1.58
C GLU A 62 -21.29 -7.17 0.44
N ARG A 63 -22.07 -7.61 -0.56
CA ARG A 63 -21.62 -8.64 -1.53
C ARG A 63 -20.57 -8.17 -2.53
N LEU A 64 -20.36 -6.86 -2.68
CA LEU A 64 -19.44 -6.29 -3.68
C LEU A 64 -18.06 -5.92 -3.11
N TYR A 65 -17.91 -5.78 -1.79
CA TYR A 65 -16.70 -5.18 -1.19
C TYR A 65 -15.41 -6.00 -1.43
N VAL A 66 -15.46 -7.32 -1.27
CA VAL A 66 -14.26 -8.19 -1.42
C VAL A 66 -13.82 -8.33 -2.89
N ASN A 67 -14.78 -8.40 -3.82
CA ASN A 67 -14.48 -8.58 -5.24
C ASN A 67 -14.12 -7.26 -5.94
N GLU A 68 -14.73 -6.14 -5.56
CA GLU A 68 -14.57 -4.86 -6.28
C GLU A 68 -13.60 -3.89 -5.61
N THR A 69 -13.44 -3.92 -4.29
CA THR A 69 -12.58 -2.97 -3.57
C THR A 69 -11.22 -3.59 -3.20
N TYR A 70 -11.22 -4.84 -2.73
CA TYR A 70 -10.01 -5.44 -2.18
C TYR A 70 -9.03 -5.95 -3.24
N SER A 71 -9.57 -6.56 -4.30
CA SER A 71 -8.79 -7.30 -5.31
C SER A 71 -8.49 -6.51 -6.59
N THR A 72 -8.91 -5.25 -6.67
CA THR A 72 -8.84 -4.48 -7.91
C THR A 72 -7.58 -3.61 -8.01
N PRO A 73 -6.92 -3.56 -9.18
CA PRO A 73 -5.66 -2.84 -9.36
C PRO A 73 -5.77 -1.33 -9.09
N TRP A 74 -6.88 -0.72 -9.52
CA TRP A 74 -7.09 0.73 -9.40
C TRP A 74 -7.25 1.21 -7.97
N CYS A 75 -7.77 0.37 -7.06
CA CYS A 75 -7.88 0.68 -5.64
C CYS A 75 -6.52 0.62 -4.90
N ARG A 76 -5.49 0.04 -5.52
CA ARG A 76 -4.13 -0.13 -4.98
C ARG A 76 -3.06 0.68 -5.71
N ALA A 77 -3.41 1.28 -6.85
CA ALA A 77 -2.49 2.09 -7.65
C ALA A 77 -1.94 3.31 -6.89
N ASN A 78 -2.67 3.83 -5.89
CA ASN A 78 -2.29 5.01 -5.13
C ASN A 78 -0.93 4.87 -4.41
N SER A 79 -0.67 3.75 -3.72
CA SER A 79 0.62 3.47 -3.08
C SER A 79 1.75 3.33 -4.09
N TRP A 80 1.44 2.80 -5.27
CA TRP A 80 2.40 2.61 -6.35
C TRP A 80 2.83 3.95 -6.97
N ILE A 81 1.89 4.86 -7.20
CA ILE A 81 2.14 6.23 -7.68
C ILE A 81 2.96 7.03 -6.65
N VAL A 82 2.70 6.87 -5.35
CA VAL A 82 3.53 7.48 -4.29
C VAL A 82 4.98 6.97 -4.35
N GLY A 83 5.19 5.70 -4.70
CA GLY A 83 6.51 5.15 -4.99
C GLY A 83 7.21 5.87 -6.14
N ILE A 84 6.50 6.15 -7.24
CA ILE A 84 7.05 6.93 -8.36
C ILE A 84 7.42 8.35 -7.92
N TRP A 85 6.56 9.02 -7.15
CA TRP A 85 6.87 10.34 -6.60
C TRP A 85 8.15 10.33 -5.77
N THR A 86 8.29 9.33 -4.89
CA THR A 86 9.47 9.13 -4.05
C THR A 86 10.73 8.94 -4.90
N GLY A 87 10.66 8.04 -5.89
CA GLY A 87 11.76 7.80 -6.83
C GLY A 87 12.13 9.04 -7.65
N TYR A 88 11.14 9.80 -8.11
CA TYR A 88 11.35 11.05 -8.85
C TYR A 88 12.03 12.13 -7.99
N ILE A 89 11.63 12.27 -6.73
CA ILE A 89 12.27 13.19 -5.78
C ILE A 89 13.73 12.79 -5.57
N ILE A 90 14.01 11.51 -5.29
CA ILE A 90 15.37 11.00 -5.11
C ILE A 90 16.22 11.25 -6.37
N PHE A 91 15.70 10.91 -7.55
CA PHE A 91 16.38 11.11 -8.83
C PHE A 91 16.73 12.58 -9.07
N LYS A 92 15.78 13.49 -8.87
CA LYS A 92 15.98 14.93 -9.11
C LYS A 92 16.96 15.54 -8.11
N THR A 93 16.94 15.06 -6.87
CA THR A 93 17.74 15.66 -5.80
C THR A 93 19.16 15.11 -5.75
N GLY A 94 19.44 13.93 -6.31
CA GLY A 94 20.82 13.46 -6.54
C GLY A 94 21.72 13.52 -5.30
N ASN A 95 21.15 13.18 -4.13
CA ASN A 95 21.81 13.21 -2.81
C ASN A 95 22.13 14.60 -2.23
N GLN A 96 21.54 15.68 -2.76
CA GLN A 96 21.77 17.06 -2.32
C GLN A 96 20.56 17.69 -1.61
N LEU A 97 19.66 16.90 -1.02
CA LEU A 97 18.48 17.47 -0.37
C LEU A 97 18.91 18.19 0.90
N LYS A 98 19.07 19.52 0.84
CA LYS A 98 19.43 20.32 2.02
C LYS A 98 18.17 20.67 2.79
N LEU A 99 17.82 19.84 3.78
CA LEU A 99 16.75 20.13 4.74
C LEU A 99 17.29 20.82 5.99
N LYS A 100 16.53 21.78 6.50
CA LYS A 100 16.75 22.35 7.83
C LYS A 100 16.38 21.30 8.89
N LYS A 101 17.05 21.35 10.05
CA LYS A 101 16.78 20.41 11.17
C LYS A 101 15.30 20.32 11.54
N TRP A 102 14.59 21.46 11.55
CA TRP A 102 13.16 21.48 11.85
C TRP A 102 12.32 20.71 10.81
N GLN A 103 12.68 20.77 9.52
CA GLN A 103 11.94 20.07 8.46
C GLN A 103 12.10 18.56 8.60
N VAL A 104 13.28 18.11 9.02
CA VAL A 104 13.56 16.70 9.29
C VAL A 104 12.73 16.21 10.48
N VAL A 105 12.72 16.98 11.58
CA VAL A 105 11.91 16.65 12.76
C VAL A 105 10.43 16.60 12.41
N VAL A 106 9.90 17.61 11.70
CA VAL A 106 8.51 17.63 11.26
C VAL A 106 8.19 16.46 10.36
N GLY A 107 9.05 16.12 9.40
CA GLY A 107 8.81 14.98 8.52
C GLY A 107 8.81 13.64 9.26
N TRP A 108 9.69 13.46 10.24
CA TRP A 108 9.67 12.26 11.09
C TRP A 108 8.41 12.20 11.96
N THR A 109 8.05 13.30 12.64
CA THR A 109 6.86 13.31 13.50
C THR A 109 5.58 13.11 12.71
N THR A 110 5.45 13.71 11.52
CA THR A 110 4.29 13.50 10.64
C THR A 110 4.26 12.07 10.11
N ALA A 111 5.38 11.49 9.65
CA ALA A 111 5.42 10.11 9.19
C ALA A 111 5.05 9.11 10.31
N PHE A 112 5.55 9.31 11.53
CA PHE A 112 5.19 8.47 12.68
C PHE A 112 3.71 8.63 13.05
N ALA A 113 3.22 9.87 13.17
CA ALA A 113 1.83 10.13 13.52
C ALA A 113 0.87 9.57 12.46
N THR A 114 1.14 9.79 11.18
CA THR A 114 0.33 9.25 10.08
C THR A 114 0.38 7.74 10.02
N GLY A 115 1.56 7.11 10.16
CA GLY A 115 1.68 5.66 10.21
C GLY A 115 0.90 5.06 11.39
N TRP A 116 0.94 5.70 12.56
CA TRP A 116 0.19 5.27 13.73
C TRP A 116 -1.33 5.42 13.55
N MET A 117 -1.78 6.54 12.99
CA MET A 117 -3.20 6.77 12.66
C MET A 117 -3.72 5.78 11.64
N VAL A 118 -2.93 5.43 10.62
CA VAL A 118 -3.31 4.40 9.66
C VAL A 118 -3.46 3.05 10.35
N MET A 119 -2.52 2.66 11.21
CA MET A 119 -2.60 1.37 11.92
C MET A 119 -3.79 1.28 12.87
N LEU A 120 -4.11 2.35 13.60
CA LEU A 120 -5.23 2.37 14.55
C LEU A 120 -6.58 2.73 13.91
N GLY A 121 -6.59 3.26 12.69
CA GLY A 121 -7.80 3.79 12.05
C GLY A 121 -8.91 2.76 11.86
N MET A 122 -8.57 1.46 11.75
CA MET A 122 -9.54 0.37 11.63
C MET A 122 -10.07 -0.16 12.96
N TYR A 123 -9.53 0.26 14.11
CA TYR A 123 -9.90 -0.31 15.41
C TYR A 123 -11.38 -0.11 15.76
N ASN A 124 -11.99 1.01 15.35
CA ASN A 124 -13.38 1.37 15.67
C ASN A 124 -14.38 1.07 14.53
N VAL A 125 -13.97 0.44 13.42
CA VAL A 125 -14.84 0.25 12.24
C VAL A 125 -15.83 -0.90 12.41
N ASN A 126 -15.63 -1.77 13.40
CA ASN A 126 -16.48 -2.94 13.61
C ASN A 126 -17.84 -2.66 14.28
N GLU A 127 -18.10 -1.43 14.73
CA GLU A 127 -19.29 -1.15 15.56
C GLU A 127 -20.28 -0.13 14.98
N HIS A 128 -19.95 0.65 13.95
CA HIS A 128 -20.83 1.75 13.51
C HIS A 128 -20.96 1.90 11.99
N GLU A 129 -22.16 2.34 11.60
CA GLU A 129 -22.63 2.61 10.24
C GLU A 129 -21.59 3.27 9.31
N ALA A 130 -21.78 3.03 8.01
CA ALA A 130 -21.15 3.66 6.84
C ALA A 130 -20.88 5.17 7.01
N THR A 131 -19.82 5.53 7.72
CA THR A 131 -19.49 6.93 8.03
C THR A 131 -18.55 7.49 6.96
N THR A 132 -18.68 8.76 6.62
CA THR A 132 -17.75 9.49 5.72
C THR A 132 -16.28 9.25 6.04
N THR A 133 -15.94 9.09 7.33
CA THR A 133 -14.61 8.76 7.82
C THR A 133 -14.06 7.44 7.25
N TYR A 134 -14.89 6.40 7.12
CA TYR A 134 -14.49 5.11 6.58
C TYR A 134 -14.17 5.21 5.07
N ILE A 135 -14.98 5.96 4.32
CA ILE A 135 -14.75 6.21 2.88
C ILE A 135 -13.41 6.93 2.67
N ILE A 136 -13.16 7.98 3.47
CA ILE A 136 -11.90 8.73 3.42
C ILE A 136 -10.73 7.83 3.81
N TYR A 137 -10.90 7.01 4.83
CA TYR A 137 -9.89 6.06 5.27
C TYR A 137 -9.55 5.07 4.15
N GLU A 138 -10.54 4.40 3.54
CA GLU A 138 -10.33 3.46 2.42
C GLU A 138 -9.64 4.11 1.21
N ALA A 139 -9.99 5.36 0.89
CA ALA A 139 -9.37 6.11 -0.19
C ALA A 139 -7.89 6.44 0.06
N CYS A 140 -7.55 6.84 1.30
CA CYS A 140 -6.28 7.50 1.59
C CYS A 140 -5.27 6.64 2.34
N HIS A 141 -5.67 5.63 3.11
CA HIS A 141 -4.77 4.92 4.03
C HIS A 141 -3.56 4.28 3.33
N ARG A 142 -3.76 3.66 2.16
CA ARG A 142 -2.68 3.04 1.37
C ARG A 142 -1.67 4.07 0.88
N ALA A 143 -2.16 5.21 0.37
CA ALA A 143 -1.32 6.31 -0.08
C ALA A 143 -0.58 6.97 1.09
N ALA A 144 -1.26 7.17 2.22
CA ALA A 144 -0.68 7.74 3.43
C ALA A 144 0.42 6.85 4.01
N TRP A 145 0.19 5.53 4.08
CA TRP A 145 1.19 4.55 4.49
C TRP A 145 2.40 4.56 3.54
N ALA A 146 2.17 4.53 2.23
CA ALA A 146 3.23 4.60 1.24
C ALA A 146 4.03 5.91 1.33
N ALA A 147 3.38 7.03 1.64
CA ALA A 147 4.05 8.32 1.82
C ALA A 147 4.93 8.34 3.08
N CYS A 148 4.50 7.68 4.16
CA CYS A 148 5.32 7.49 5.36
C CYS A 148 6.58 6.71 5.02
N LEU A 149 6.45 5.59 4.32
CA LEU A 149 7.61 4.80 3.87
C LEU A 149 8.48 5.56 2.87
N GLY A 150 7.87 6.35 1.98
CA GLY A 150 8.58 7.22 1.05
C GLY A 150 9.42 8.28 1.76
N TRP A 151 8.89 8.90 2.82
CA TRP A 151 9.65 9.79 3.68
C TRP A 151 10.83 9.09 4.35
N VAL A 152 10.60 7.89 4.93
CA VAL A 152 11.67 7.09 5.54
C VAL A 152 12.79 6.82 4.52
N ALA A 153 12.43 6.44 3.29
CA ALA A 153 13.39 6.18 2.23
C ALA A 153 14.17 7.45 1.84
N ILE A 154 13.50 8.60 1.65
CA ILE A 154 14.13 9.88 1.33
C ILE A 154 15.06 10.34 2.47
N ALA A 155 14.61 10.22 3.72
CA ALA A 155 15.39 10.62 4.88
C ALA A 155 16.64 9.73 5.04
N CYS A 156 16.51 8.41 4.88
CA CYS A 156 17.64 7.49 4.95
C CYS A 156 18.63 7.73 3.80
N HIS A 157 18.12 7.91 2.57
CA HIS A 157 18.96 8.17 1.40
C HIS A 157 19.80 9.44 1.54
N ASN A 158 19.21 10.54 2.02
CA ASN A 158 19.89 11.84 2.17
C ASN A 158 20.65 12.00 3.51
N GLY A 159 20.84 10.94 4.29
CA GLY A 159 21.62 10.98 5.54
C GLY A 159 20.89 11.54 6.76
N TYR A 160 19.58 11.77 6.67
CA TYR A 160 18.72 12.20 7.78
C TYR A 160 18.09 11.04 8.57
N GLY A 161 18.51 9.79 8.29
CA GLY A 161 17.96 8.59 8.90
C GLY A 161 18.57 8.17 10.25
N GLY A 162 19.78 8.63 10.58
CA GLY A 162 20.44 8.32 11.86
C GLY A 162 20.38 6.83 12.24
N ILE A 163 19.83 6.55 13.42
CA ILE A 163 19.66 5.18 13.96
C ILE A 163 18.77 4.32 13.05
N VAL A 164 17.71 4.89 12.47
CA VAL A 164 16.77 4.16 11.61
C VAL A 164 17.49 3.66 10.37
N ASN A 165 18.35 4.47 9.76
CA ASN A 165 19.16 4.04 8.62
C ASN A 165 20.12 2.91 9.02
N GLY A 166 20.77 3.00 10.18
CA GLY A 166 21.66 1.94 10.68
C GLY A 166 20.95 0.61 10.89
N PHE A 167 19.74 0.65 11.45
CA PHE A 167 18.90 -0.53 11.64
C PHE A 167 18.43 -1.13 10.30
N LEU A 168 17.87 -0.31 9.40
CA LEU A 168 17.30 -0.78 8.12
C LEU A 168 18.36 -1.26 7.12
N SER A 169 19.57 -0.68 7.16
CA SER A 169 20.68 -1.08 6.29
C SER A 169 21.45 -2.30 6.80
N HIS A 170 21.08 -2.86 7.96
CA HIS A 170 21.81 -3.96 8.57
C HIS A 170 21.76 -5.23 7.68
N PRO A 171 22.90 -5.92 7.43
CA PRO A 171 22.96 -7.06 6.52
C PRO A 171 22.04 -8.25 6.89
N VAL A 172 21.64 -8.36 8.16
CA VAL A 172 20.70 -9.38 8.63
C VAL A 172 19.37 -9.37 7.86
N TRP A 173 18.97 -8.21 7.33
CA TRP A 173 17.75 -8.06 6.55
C TRP A 173 17.87 -8.61 5.13
N GLN A 174 19.08 -8.82 4.60
CA GLN A 174 19.27 -9.32 3.24
C GLN A 174 18.67 -10.71 3.00
N PRO A 175 18.95 -11.75 3.83
CA PRO A 175 18.31 -13.05 3.66
C PRO A 175 16.80 -12.98 3.85
N VAL A 176 16.32 -12.23 4.85
CA VAL A 176 14.88 -12.05 5.12
C VAL A 176 14.18 -11.40 3.93
N SER A 177 14.77 -10.34 3.37
CA SER A 177 14.25 -9.62 2.20
C SER A 177 14.06 -10.55 1.00
N ARG A 178 15.04 -11.42 0.72
CA ARG A 178 14.95 -12.41 -0.37
C ARG A 178 13.88 -13.48 -0.13
N LEU A 179 13.61 -13.83 1.12
CA LEU A 179 12.59 -14.81 1.49
C LEU A 179 11.17 -14.22 1.47
N THR A 180 11.01 -12.90 1.55
CA THR A 180 9.70 -12.23 1.62
C THR A 180 8.73 -12.71 0.54
N TYR A 181 9.20 -12.89 -0.70
CA TYR A 181 8.34 -13.37 -1.79
C TYR A 181 7.87 -14.82 -1.57
N GLY A 182 8.78 -15.71 -1.16
CA GLY A 182 8.43 -17.09 -0.84
C GLY A 182 7.48 -17.19 0.36
N LEU A 183 7.76 -16.40 1.41
CA LEU A 183 6.90 -16.28 2.59
C LEU A 183 5.50 -15.77 2.22
N TYR A 184 5.41 -14.78 1.33
CA TYR A 184 4.13 -14.28 0.83
C TYR A 184 3.32 -15.39 0.14
N LEU A 185 3.93 -16.18 -0.76
CA LEU A 185 3.23 -17.24 -1.50
C LEU A 185 2.66 -18.34 -0.60
N ILE A 186 3.33 -18.67 0.50
CA ILE A 186 2.85 -19.68 1.46
C ILE A 186 1.97 -19.10 2.57
N SER A 187 1.91 -17.77 2.70
CA SER A 187 1.32 -17.12 3.88
C SER A 187 -0.15 -17.43 4.08
N LEU A 188 -0.95 -17.43 3.02
CA LEU A 188 -2.39 -17.73 3.11
C LEU A 188 -2.63 -19.19 3.49
N GLU A 189 -1.91 -20.13 2.88
CA GLU A 189 -2.02 -21.56 3.21
C GLU A 189 -1.67 -21.83 4.68
N VAL A 190 -0.58 -21.23 5.16
CA VAL A 190 -0.14 -21.36 6.56
C VAL A 190 -1.17 -20.74 7.50
N GLN A 191 -1.74 -19.58 7.17
CA GLN A 191 -2.79 -18.95 7.97
C GLN A 191 -4.05 -19.81 8.04
N ASP A 192 -4.51 -20.33 6.90
CA ASP A 192 -5.67 -21.19 6.83
C ASP A 192 -5.48 -22.48 7.63
N ASP A 193 -4.31 -23.10 7.54
CA ASP A 193 -4.01 -24.31 8.31
C ASP A 193 -3.91 -24.01 9.82
N LEU A 194 -3.22 -22.94 10.23
CA LEU A 194 -3.18 -22.54 11.64
C LEU A 194 -4.59 -22.25 12.20
N VAL A 195 -5.46 -21.63 11.41
CA VAL A 195 -6.86 -21.40 11.79
C VAL A 195 -7.64 -22.71 11.89
N LYS A 196 -7.39 -23.69 11.02
CA LYS A 196 -7.99 -25.03 11.14
C LYS A 196 -7.50 -25.76 12.39
N TYR A 197 -6.20 -25.74 12.68
CA TYR A 197 -5.62 -26.42 13.84
C TYR A 197 -5.97 -25.75 15.19
N SER A 198 -6.16 -24.43 15.21
CA SER A 198 -6.58 -23.70 16.41
C SER A 198 -8.07 -23.84 16.73
N ARG A 199 -8.88 -24.33 15.79
CA ARG A 199 -10.31 -24.60 16.02
C ARG A 199 -10.48 -25.91 16.82
N LYS A 200 -11.30 -25.83 17.88
CA LYS A 200 -11.60 -26.97 18.78
C LYS A 200 -12.66 -27.95 18.24
N ASN A 201 -13.38 -27.58 17.17
CA ASN A 201 -14.48 -28.38 16.61
C ASN A 201 -14.02 -29.12 15.33
N LEU A 202 -14.38 -30.40 15.18
CA LEU A 202 -14.11 -31.17 13.96
C LEU A 202 -14.89 -30.63 12.76
N PHE A 203 -14.21 -30.49 11.62
CA PHE A 203 -14.84 -30.23 10.32
C PHE A 203 -15.57 -31.49 9.84
N TYR A 204 -16.89 -31.42 9.69
CA TYR A 204 -17.65 -32.43 8.95
C TYR A 204 -17.60 -32.06 7.46
N PHE A 205 -17.03 -32.93 6.64
CA PHE A 205 -17.09 -32.80 5.19
C PHE A 205 -18.51 -33.16 4.73
N THR A 206 -19.36 -32.16 4.52
CA THR A 206 -20.63 -32.30 3.81
C THR A 206 -20.44 -31.89 2.35
N THR A 207 -21.18 -32.50 1.43
CA THR A 207 -21.13 -32.25 -0.03
C THR A 207 -21.36 -30.79 -0.46
N LEU A 208 -21.76 -29.91 0.46
CA LEU A 208 -21.92 -28.46 0.27
C LEU A 208 -20.65 -27.64 0.58
N ASN A 209 -19.68 -28.22 1.30
CA ASN A 209 -18.44 -27.57 1.74
C ASN A 209 -17.17 -28.20 1.11
N MET A 210 -17.33 -28.93 0.00
CA MET A 210 -16.23 -29.44 -0.81
C MET A 210 -15.87 -28.44 -1.91
#